data_AF-A0A218WCA7-F1
#
_entry.id   AF-A0A218WCA7-F1
#
_cell.length_a   1.000
_cell.length_b   1.000
_cell.length_c   1.000
_cell.angle_alpha   90.00
_cell.angle_beta   90.00
_cell.angle_gamma   90.00
#
_symmetry.space_group_name_H-M   'P 1'
#
loop_
_entity.id
_entity.type
_entity.pdbx_description
1 polymer ?
#
loop_
_entity_poly.entity_id
_entity_poly.type
_entity_poly.pdbx_seq_one_letter_code
_entity_poly.pdbx_strand_id
1 'polypeptide(L)'
;MFYMLWTDCDFPGAVCQDPRFVGGDGNTFYFHGRKDENFCLVSDNDFHINAHFIGKRNPNLTRDFTWVQSIGAVFGSRKLLIAAKRAATWDGKIDHLSLALDDIRVNLPTAEGYTWRSHTSPRVSFTRTGPTNKVVVEVEGMLRINAVVVPITADESRVHGYNITDDNCFAHLELGFKFYNMSNNVDGILGQTYRPGYVSKAKVGAVMPVMGGMHKFLSSGLFATDCAASRFGQLGPSETINNNNVNMHASMQCTNMPGAGMVCRK
;
A
#
# COMPACT_ATOMS: atom_id res chain seq x y z
N MET A 1 -19.34 -5.12 14.95
CA MET A 1 -18.04 -4.46 14.70
C MET A 1 -17.00 -5.56 14.67
N PHE A 2 -16.70 -6.11 13.50
CA PHE A 2 -15.73 -7.21 13.37
C PHE A 2 -14.33 -6.61 13.57
N TYR A 3 -13.73 -6.84 14.73
CA TYR A 3 -12.30 -6.73 14.90
C TYR A 3 -11.67 -7.87 14.10
N MET A 4 -11.30 -7.57 12.85
CA MET A 4 -10.45 -8.45 12.07
C MET A 4 -9.14 -8.57 12.85
N LEU A 5 -8.79 -9.76 13.31
CA LEU A 5 -7.52 -10.02 13.99
C LEU A 5 -6.43 -9.89 12.91
N TRP A 6 -5.75 -8.74 12.89
CA TRP A 6 -4.66 -8.39 11.98
C TRP A 6 -3.38 -9.15 12.36
N THR A 7 -3.38 -10.46 12.17
CA THR A 7 -2.19 -11.31 12.36
C THR A 7 -1.78 -12.07 11.11
N ASP A 8 -2.45 -11.84 9.97
CA ASP A 8 -2.03 -12.41 8.71
C ASP A 8 -2.05 -11.35 7.60
N CYS A 9 -0.91 -11.15 6.94
CA CYS A 9 -0.75 -10.27 5.79
C CYS A 9 -1.27 -10.91 4.49
N ASP A 10 -2.30 -11.74 4.60
CA ASP A 10 -2.83 -12.61 3.55
C ASP A 10 -4.16 -12.07 3.02
N PHE A 11 -4.15 -10.81 2.62
CA PHE A 11 -5.32 -10.13 2.04
C PHE A 11 -4.89 -9.15 0.93
N PRO A 12 -5.75 -8.92 -0.09
CA PRO A 12 -5.47 -7.97 -1.16
C PRO A 12 -5.05 -6.59 -0.63
N GLY A 13 -3.93 -6.08 -1.15
CA GLY A 13 -3.35 -4.81 -0.72
C GLY A 13 -2.38 -4.91 0.44
N ALA A 14 -2.03 -6.11 0.91
CA ALA A 14 -1.01 -6.29 1.94
C ALA A 14 0.41 -6.10 1.39
N VAL A 15 1.30 -5.49 2.18
CA VAL A 15 2.75 -5.41 1.96
C VAL A 15 3.47 -5.66 3.28
N CYS A 16 4.13 -6.81 3.42
CA CYS A 16 4.76 -7.24 4.67
C CYS A 16 6.06 -8.00 4.39
N GLN A 17 6.83 -8.36 5.42
CA GLN A 17 8.06 -9.14 5.25
C GLN A 17 9.06 -8.45 4.29
N ASP A 18 9.75 -9.18 3.40
CA ASP A 18 10.97 -8.71 2.70
C ASP A 18 10.87 -8.41 1.17
N PRO A 19 10.10 -7.39 0.76
CA PRO A 19 8.67 -7.26 0.96
C PRO A 19 7.89 -8.19 0.02
N ARG A 20 6.98 -8.94 0.64
CA ARG A 20 5.90 -9.71 0.03
C ARG A 20 4.68 -8.82 -0.16
N PHE A 21 4.04 -8.93 -1.31
CA PHE A 21 2.83 -8.22 -1.71
C PHE A 21 1.71 -9.21 -1.97
N VAL A 22 0.48 -8.80 -1.67
CA VAL A 22 -0.73 -9.48 -2.14
C VAL A 22 -1.49 -8.51 -3.05
N GLY A 23 -1.59 -8.85 -4.34
CA GLY A 23 -2.24 -8.02 -5.34
C GLY A 23 -3.74 -7.85 -5.12
N GLY A 24 -4.33 -6.87 -5.81
CA GLY A 24 -5.78 -6.70 -5.90
C GLY A 24 -6.51 -7.90 -6.51
N ASP A 25 -5.79 -8.69 -7.30
CA ASP A 25 -6.20 -9.97 -7.86
C ASP A 25 -6.08 -11.15 -6.86
N GLY A 26 -5.63 -10.89 -5.63
CA GLY A 26 -5.42 -11.88 -4.58
C GLY A 26 -4.11 -12.69 -4.71
N ASN A 27 -3.32 -12.47 -5.76
CA ASN A 27 -2.10 -13.22 -5.96
C ASN A 27 -0.95 -12.67 -5.11
N THR A 28 -0.18 -13.58 -4.52
CA THR A 28 1.06 -13.24 -3.82
C THR A 28 2.22 -13.06 -4.79
N PHE A 29 3.03 -12.02 -4.60
CA PHE A 29 4.29 -11.82 -5.31
C PHE A 29 5.30 -11.05 -4.44
N TYR A 30 6.56 -11.06 -4.85
CA TYR A 30 7.65 -10.35 -4.17
C TYR A 30 8.20 -9.25 -5.06
N PHE A 31 8.64 -8.15 -4.47
CA PHE A 31 9.36 -7.10 -5.18
C PHE A 31 10.59 -6.71 -4.37
N HIS A 32 11.78 -7.10 -4.84
CA HIS A 32 13.00 -6.89 -4.07
C HIS A 32 13.44 -5.43 -3.96
N GLY A 33 13.16 -4.60 -4.97
CA GLY A 33 13.65 -3.22 -5.01
C GLY A 33 15.16 -3.14 -4.74
N ARG A 34 15.57 -2.03 -4.12
CA ARG A 34 16.93 -1.78 -3.64
C ARG A 34 16.90 -1.00 -2.34
N LYS A 35 17.96 -1.17 -1.55
CA LYS A 35 18.20 -0.40 -0.34
C LYS A 35 18.34 1.09 -0.68
N ASP A 36 17.78 1.92 0.19
CA ASP A 36 17.86 3.39 0.20
C ASP A 36 17.29 4.05 -1.08
N GLU A 37 16.38 3.36 -1.78
CA GLU A 37 15.68 3.85 -2.97
C GLU A 37 14.17 3.97 -2.70
N ASN A 38 13.48 4.76 -3.53
CA ASN A 38 12.04 4.96 -3.45
C ASN A 38 11.34 4.31 -4.65
N PHE A 39 10.22 3.64 -4.40
CA PHE A 39 9.45 2.93 -5.42
C PHE A 39 7.97 3.26 -5.37
N CYS A 40 7.37 3.46 -6.54
CA CYS A 40 5.94 3.66 -6.72
C CYS A 40 5.16 2.37 -6.50
N LEU A 41 4.48 2.30 -5.37
CA LEU A 41 3.59 1.19 -5.03
C LEU A 41 2.29 1.28 -5.82
N VAL A 42 1.66 2.46 -5.81
CA VAL A 42 0.36 2.70 -6.44
C VAL A 42 0.34 4.12 -6.98
N SER A 43 -0.05 4.29 -8.23
CA SER A 43 -0.37 5.58 -8.80
C SER A 43 -1.68 5.49 -9.57
N ASP A 44 -2.59 6.37 -9.21
CA ASP A 44 -3.83 6.62 -9.92
C ASP A 44 -3.96 8.13 -10.20
N ASN A 45 -5.04 8.58 -10.83
CA ASN A 45 -5.26 9.98 -11.18
C ASN A 45 -5.28 10.88 -9.94
N ASP A 46 -5.94 10.43 -8.86
CA ASP A 46 -6.21 11.23 -7.66
C ASP A 46 -5.17 11.09 -6.56
N PHE A 47 -4.36 10.03 -6.59
CA PHE A 47 -3.34 9.77 -5.56
C PHE A 47 -2.13 8.99 -6.08
N HIS A 48 -1.00 9.22 -5.43
CA HIS A 48 0.27 8.55 -5.69
C HIS A 48 0.89 8.10 -4.38
N ILE A 49 1.36 6.85 -4.30
CA ILE A 49 1.98 6.29 -3.10
C ILE A 49 3.34 5.70 -3.49
N ASN A 50 4.39 6.27 -2.92
CA ASN A 50 5.72 5.70 -2.94
C ASN A 50 6.05 5.06 -1.59
N ALA A 51 6.99 4.12 -1.63
CA ALA A 51 7.62 3.52 -0.48
C ALA A 51 9.13 3.73 -0.52
N HIS A 52 9.72 4.09 0.62
CA HIS A 52 11.15 4.07 0.82
C HIS A 52 11.59 2.71 1.35
N PHE A 53 12.53 2.08 0.64
CA PHE A 53 13.04 0.76 0.98
C PHE A 53 14.33 0.91 1.77
N ILE A 54 14.40 0.32 2.96
CA ILE A 54 15.66 0.08 3.67
C ILE A 54 16.15 -1.32 3.34
N GLY A 55 17.40 -1.62 3.69
CA GLY A 55 17.93 -2.95 3.43
C GLY A 55 19.29 -3.26 4.02
N LYS A 56 19.66 -4.53 3.89
CA LYS A 56 20.96 -5.07 4.27
C LYS A 56 21.58 -5.79 3.08
N ARG A 57 22.82 -5.40 2.76
CA ARG A 57 23.62 -6.07 1.72
C ARG A 57 24.10 -7.41 2.24
N ASN A 58 23.88 -8.45 1.45
CA ASN A 58 24.56 -9.73 1.60
C ASN A 58 25.57 -9.88 0.45
N PRO A 59 26.89 -9.91 0.71
CA PRO A 59 27.91 -10.04 -0.33
C PRO A 59 27.79 -11.31 -1.18
N ASN A 60 27.14 -12.34 -0.66
CA ASN A 60 26.93 -13.61 -1.37
C ASN A 60 25.70 -13.59 -2.29
N LEU A 61 24.91 -12.52 -2.27
CA LEU A 61 23.72 -12.37 -3.09
C LEU A 61 23.90 -11.23 -4.09
N THR A 62 23.25 -11.35 -5.24
CA THR A 62 23.20 -10.30 -6.27
C THR A 62 22.21 -9.18 -5.93
N ARG A 63 21.45 -9.34 -4.83
CA ARG A 63 20.42 -8.40 -4.36
C ARG A 63 20.60 -8.06 -2.88
N ASP A 64 19.99 -6.95 -2.48
CA ASP A 64 19.77 -6.62 -1.08
C ASP A 64 18.58 -7.40 -0.51
N PHE A 65 18.61 -7.66 0.79
CA PHE A 65 17.37 -7.84 1.56
C PHE A 65 16.79 -6.47 1.83
N THR A 66 15.49 -6.31 1.64
CA THR A 66 14.83 -5.01 1.73
C THR A 66 13.51 -5.09 2.48
N TRP A 67 13.12 -3.97 3.07
CA TRP A 67 11.86 -3.80 3.79
C TRP A 67 11.36 -2.37 3.59
N VAL A 68 10.05 -2.16 3.73
CA VAL A 68 9.44 -0.82 3.58
C VAL A 68 9.60 -0.05 4.89
N GLN A 69 10.43 0.99 4.92
CA GLN A 69 10.59 1.81 6.14
C GLN A 69 9.52 2.90 6.24
N SER A 70 9.16 3.50 5.10
CA SER A 70 8.18 4.56 5.06
C SER A 70 7.40 4.56 3.77
N ILE A 71 6.22 5.14 3.82
CA ILE A 71 5.43 5.49 2.63
C ILE A 71 5.10 6.97 2.64
N GLY A 72 5.09 7.55 1.44
CA GLY A 72 4.59 8.88 1.16
C GLY A 72 3.40 8.77 0.22
N ALA A 73 2.27 9.35 0.62
CA ALA A 73 1.10 9.47 -0.23
C ALA A 73 0.87 10.93 -0.61
N VAL A 74 0.73 11.21 -1.90
CA VAL A 74 0.36 12.51 -2.46
C VAL A 74 -1.06 12.42 -3.00
N PHE A 75 -1.92 13.37 -2.64
CA PHE A 75 -3.28 13.48 -3.15
C PHE A 75 -3.72 14.94 -3.18
N GLY A 76 -4.13 15.44 -4.35
CA GLY A 76 -4.25 16.88 -4.59
C GLY A 76 -2.94 17.61 -4.23
N SER A 77 -3.02 18.60 -3.35
CA SER A 77 -1.84 19.33 -2.83
C SER A 77 -1.31 18.78 -1.50
N ARG A 78 -1.85 17.65 -1.01
CA ARG A 78 -1.54 17.13 0.32
C ARG A 78 -0.46 16.06 0.28
N LYS A 79 0.35 16.00 1.33
CA LYS A 79 1.41 14.99 1.53
C LYS A 79 1.22 14.27 2.85
N LEU A 80 1.05 12.96 2.81
CA LEU A 80 0.89 12.10 3.98
C LEU A 80 2.14 11.24 4.15
N LEU A 81 2.74 11.27 5.35
CA LEU A 81 3.86 10.41 5.73
C LEU A 81 3.41 9.36 6.76
N ILE A 82 3.80 8.11 6.53
CA ILE A 82 3.82 7.06 7.55
C ILE A 82 5.22 6.42 7.52
N ALA A 83 5.92 6.43 8.64
CA ALA A 83 7.29 5.91 8.71
C ALA A 83 7.56 5.16 10.02
N ALA A 84 8.43 4.15 9.92
CA ALA A 84 9.09 3.51 11.06
C ALA A 84 10.37 4.28 11.42
N LYS A 85 10.49 4.69 12.68
CA LYS A 85 11.72 5.24 13.24
C LYS A 85 12.76 4.13 13.34
N ARG A 86 14.01 4.46 13.02
CA ARG A 86 15.13 3.55 13.24
C ARG A 86 15.28 3.26 14.73
N ALA A 87 15.51 2.00 15.06
CA ALA A 87 15.82 1.54 16.41
C ALA A 87 16.99 0.55 16.36
N ALA A 88 17.93 0.68 17.31
CA ALA A 88 19.02 -0.27 17.44
C ALA A 88 18.50 -1.60 18.00
N THR A 89 17.80 -1.52 19.13
CA THR A 89 17.12 -2.63 19.80
C THR A 89 15.62 -2.44 19.75
N TRP A 90 14.86 -3.53 19.72
CA TRP A 90 13.40 -3.46 19.74
C TRP A 90 12.84 -3.46 21.17
N ASP A 91 12.05 -2.43 21.49
CA ASP A 91 11.09 -2.45 22.60
C ASP A 91 9.73 -2.06 22.05
N GLY A 92 8.78 -3.00 22.08
CA GLY A 92 7.42 -2.80 21.59
C GLY A 92 6.62 -1.77 22.39
N LYS A 93 7.05 -1.39 23.59
CA LYS A 93 6.43 -0.35 24.42
C LYS A 93 6.84 1.06 24.00
N ILE A 94 7.90 1.19 23.20
CA ILE A 94 8.33 2.46 22.62
C ILE A 94 7.60 2.65 21.29
N ASP A 95 7.12 3.88 21.05
CA ASP A 95 6.43 4.20 19.80
C ASP A 95 7.40 4.64 18.70
N HIS A 96 7.58 3.73 17.75
CA HIS A 96 8.44 3.87 16.58
C HIS A 96 7.69 4.45 15.37
N LEU A 97 6.42 4.85 15.51
CA LEU A 97 5.70 5.55 14.43
C LEU A 97 6.18 7.00 14.30
N SER A 98 6.36 7.43 13.05
CA SER A 98 6.49 8.83 12.65
C SER A 98 5.43 9.15 11.60
N LEU A 99 4.57 10.11 11.92
CA LEU A 99 3.39 10.46 11.13
C LEU A 99 3.43 11.96 10.84
N ALA A 100 3.11 12.35 9.61
CA ALA A 100 2.99 13.75 9.25
C ALA A 100 1.94 13.96 8.16
N LEU A 101 1.33 15.14 8.16
CA LEU A 101 0.47 15.64 7.09
C LEU A 101 0.96 17.03 6.71
N ASP A 102 1.32 17.22 5.45
CA ASP A 102 1.88 18.46 4.88
C ASP A 102 3.07 18.99 5.67
N ASP A 103 4.02 18.09 5.94
CA ASP A 103 5.24 18.36 6.71
C ASP A 103 4.98 18.75 8.19
N ILE A 104 3.72 18.72 8.65
CA ILE A 104 3.33 18.93 10.04
C ILE A 104 3.19 17.57 10.72
N ARG A 105 3.96 17.36 11.79
CA ARG A 105 3.93 16.13 12.58
C ARG A 105 2.56 15.91 13.22
N VAL A 106 2.03 14.69 13.08
CA VAL A 106 0.83 14.23 13.76
C VAL A 106 1.21 13.57 15.07
N ASN A 107 0.79 14.17 16.19
CA ASN A 107 1.04 13.63 17.52
C ASN A 107 -0.20 12.89 18.03
N LEU A 108 -0.08 11.57 18.12
CA LEU A 108 -1.10 10.69 18.71
C LEU A 108 -0.61 10.19 20.07
N PRO A 109 -1.40 10.37 21.15
CA PRO A 109 -1.13 9.72 22.43
C PRO A 109 -0.92 8.22 22.26
N THR A 110 -0.02 7.62 23.04
CA THR A 110 0.28 6.18 23.00
C THR A 110 -0.79 5.38 23.74
N ALA A 111 -2.00 5.39 23.18
CA ALA A 111 -3.15 4.65 23.68
C ALA A 111 -4.07 4.29 22.50
N GLU A 112 -4.62 3.08 22.54
CA GLU A 112 -5.55 2.58 21.53
C GLU A 112 -6.83 3.44 21.49
N GLY A 113 -7.41 3.58 20.29
CA GLY A 113 -8.67 4.28 20.07
C GLY A 113 -8.55 5.80 19.90
N TYR A 114 -7.41 6.40 20.24
CA TYR A 114 -7.17 7.82 19.97
C TYR A 114 -7.19 8.08 18.47
N THR A 115 -7.98 9.08 18.08
CA THR A 115 -8.13 9.54 16.70
C THR A 115 -7.75 10.99 16.60
N TRP A 116 -6.81 11.30 15.72
CA TRP A 116 -6.49 12.65 15.29
C TRP A 116 -7.17 12.90 13.93
N ARG A 117 -7.80 14.07 13.77
CA ARG A 117 -8.38 14.52 12.50
C ARG A 117 -7.76 15.85 12.12
N SER A 118 -7.43 16.01 10.85
CA SER A 118 -6.87 17.27 10.37
C SER A 118 -7.93 18.37 10.35
N HIS A 119 -7.63 19.52 10.96
CA HIS A 119 -8.49 20.70 10.89
C HIS A 119 -8.49 21.33 9.48
N THR A 120 -7.39 21.21 8.74
CA THR A 120 -7.24 21.78 7.39
C THR A 120 -7.61 20.79 6.28
N SER A 121 -7.82 19.51 6.63
CA SER A 121 -8.32 18.48 5.72
C SER A 121 -9.14 17.46 6.48
N PRO A 122 -10.42 17.77 6.80
CA PRO A 122 -11.27 16.94 7.66
C PRO A 122 -11.43 15.48 7.20
N ARG A 123 -11.21 15.22 5.91
CA ARG A 123 -11.21 13.89 5.29
C ARG A 123 -10.03 13.00 5.71
N VAL A 124 -8.97 13.57 6.29
CA VAL A 124 -7.78 12.83 6.72
C VAL A 124 -7.84 12.59 8.23
N SER A 125 -7.75 11.33 8.63
CA SER A 125 -7.71 10.93 10.03
C SER A 125 -6.69 9.84 10.30
N PHE A 126 -6.15 9.83 11.51
CA PHE A 126 -5.19 8.85 11.99
C PHE A 126 -5.74 8.28 13.30
N THR A 127 -5.93 6.97 13.37
CA THR A 127 -6.49 6.27 14.54
C THR A 127 -5.52 5.22 15.03
N ARG A 128 -5.19 5.21 16.33
CA ARG A 128 -4.43 4.12 16.92
C ARG A 128 -5.28 2.86 17.06
N THR A 129 -4.72 1.73 16.63
CA THR A 129 -5.30 0.39 16.82
C THR A 129 -4.51 -0.47 17.80
N GLY A 130 -3.61 0.17 18.55
CA GLY A 130 -2.87 -0.40 19.66
C GLY A 130 -2.18 0.72 20.44
N PRO A 131 -1.59 0.42 21.61
CA PRO A 131 -0.94 1.43 22.45
C PRO A 131 0.24 2.11 21.75
N THR A 132 1.00 1.36 20.96
CA THR A 132 2.18 1.83 20.19
C THR A 132 2.21 1.14 18.84
N ASN A 133 2.96 1.71 17.89
CA ASN A 133 3.36 1.07 16.64
C ASN A 133 2.25 0.66 15.66
N LYS A 134 0.97 0.84 16.00
CA LYS A 134 -0.18 0.46 15.17
C LYS A 134 -1.08 1.67 14.90
N VAL A 135 -1.28 1.98 13.62
CA VAL A 135 -2.13 3.10 13.20
C VAL A 135 -2.94 2.72 11.97
N VAL A 136 -4.13 3.29 11.87
CA VAL A 136 -4.93 3.32 10.67
C VAL A 136 -5.04 4.76 10.21
N VAL A 137 -4.72 5.00 8.95
CA VAL A 137 -4.88 6.31 8.31
C VAL A 137 -5.99 6.19 7.28
N GLU A 138 -6.97 7.06 7.38
CA GLU A 138 -8.11 7.14 6.47
C GLU A 138 -8.03 8.46 5.70
N VAL A 139 -8.12 8.38 4.38
CA VAL A 139 -8.45 9.51 3.50
C VAL A 139 -9.83 9.21 2.93
N GLU A 140 -10.85 9.87 3.51
CA GLU A 140 -12.26 9.58 3.26
C GLU A 140 -12.60 9.52 1.76
N GLY A 141 -13.22 8.40 1.37
CA GLY A 141 -13.63 8.14 -0.03
C GLY A 141 -12.51 7.78 -0.98
N MET A 142 -11.25 7.81 -0.56
CA MET A 142 -10.08 7.53 -1.40
C MET A 142 -9.38 6.23 -1.00
N LEU A 143 -8.84 6.18 0.21
CA LEU A 143 -8.07 5.03 0.68
C LEU A 143 -8.02 4.93 2.20
N ARG A 144 -7.75 3.71 2.67
CA ARG A 144 -7.43 3.37 4.06
C ARG A 144 -6.12 2.61 4.09
N ILE A 145 -5.22 3.03 4.97
CA ILE A 145 -3.91 2.41 5.19
C ILE A 145 -3.87 1.93 6.62
N ASN A 146 -3.67 0.64 6.82
CA ASN A 146 -3.33 0.08 8.11
C ASN A 146 -1.82 -0.10 8.12
N ALA A 147 -1.15 0.39 9.14
CA ALA A 147 0.30 0.36 9.25
C ALA A 147 0.73 -0.12 10.64
N VAL A 148 1.64 -1.08 10.66
CA VAL A 148 2.26 -1.61 11.88
C VAL A 148 3.76 -1.51 11.74
N VAL A 149 4.43 -0.93 12.74
CA VAL A 149 5.89 -0.98 12.83
C VAL A 149 6.29 -2.28 13.52
N VAL A 150 7.13 -3.07 12.87
CA VAL A 150 7.66 -4.35 13.38
C VAL A 150 9.19 -4.38 13.26
N PRO A 151 9.90 -5.11 14.14
CA PRO A 151 11.32 -5.39 13.96
C PRO A 151 11.49 -6.62 13.06
N ILE A 152 12.72 -6.84 12.58
CA ILE A 152 13.13 -8.18 12.16
C ILE A 152 13.46 -8.97 13.42
N THR A 153 12.84 -10.15 13.58
CA THR A 153 13.11 -11.01 14.74
C THR A 153 14.39 -11.84 14.55
N ALA A 154 14.98 -12.32 15.65
CA ALA A 154 16.15 -13.20 15.59
C ALA A 154 15.84 -14.52 14.84
N ASP A 155 14.62 -15.04 15.02
CA ASP A 155 14.16 -16.26 14.34
C ASP A 155 14.01 -16.03 12.83
N GLU A 156 13.35 -14.95 12.43
CA GLU A 156 13.24 -14.54 11.02
C GLU A 156 14.63 -14.33 10.39
N SER A 157 15.50 -13.58 11.06
CA SER A 157 16.88 -13.35 10.63
C SER A 157 17.66 -14.66 10.41
N ARG A 158 17.49 -15.65 11.30
CA ARG A 158 18.12 -16.97 11.21
C ARG A 158 17.55 -17.78 10.03
N VAL A 159 16.24 -17.84 9.89
CA VAL A 159 15.56 -18.63 8.85
C VAL A 159 15.85 -18.09 7.45
N HIS A 160 15.89 -16.77 7.29
CA HIS A 160 16.11 -16.13 5.99
C HIS A 160 17.58 -15.77 5.72
N GLY A 161 18.46 -15.95 6.70
CA GLY A 161 19.89 -15.65 6.56
C GLY A 161 20.19 -14.15 6.41
N TYR A 162 19.38 -13.30 7.03
CA TYR A 162 19.57 -11.83 7.00
C TYR A 162 20.82 -11.40 7.76
N ASN A 163 21.23 -12.18 8.77
CA ASN A 163 22.38 -11.87 9.64
C ASN A 163 22.22 -10.50 10.32
N ILE A 164 21.01 -10.20 10.83
CA ILE A 164 20.73 -9.01 11.64
C ILE A 164 21.40 -9.15 13.01
N THR A 165 21.99 -8.05 13.48
CA THR A 165 22.72 -7.90 14.73
C THR A 165 22.09 -6.80 15.59
N ASP A 166 22.40 -6.76 16.88
CA ASP A 166 21.73 -5.88 17.86
C ASP A 166 22.01 -4.37 17.71
N ASP A 167 22.78 -3.97 16.71
CA ASP A 167 23.03 -2.57 16.34
C ASP A 167 21.90 -1.95 15.52
N ASN A 168 21.04 -2.77 14.90
CA ASN A 168 19.89 -2.33 14.13
C ASN A 168 18.85 -3.45 13.98
N CYS A 169 17.66 -3.26 14.53
CA CYS A 169 16.58 -4.24 14.40
C CYS A 169 15.78 -4.10 13.08
N PHE A 170 16.17 -3.16 12.21
CA PHE A 170 15.50 -2.89 10.93
C PHE A 170 13.98 -2.71 11.08
N ALA A 171 13.58 -1.87 12.05
CA ALA A 171 12.19 -1.49 12.23
C ALA A 171 11.59 -1.00 10.90
N HIS A 172 10.53 -1.65 10.45
CA HIS A 172 9.89 -1.44 9.15
C HIS A 172 8.37 -1.54 9.25
N LEU A 173 7.67 -1.24 8.17
CA LEU A 173 6.23 -1.22 8.08
C LEU A 173 5.70 -2.50 7.46
N GLU A 174 4.74 -3.10 8.16
CA GLU A 174 3.72 -3.97 7.57
C GLU A 174 2.49 -3.12 7.24
N LEU A 175 2.00 -3.23 6.02
CA LEU A 175 0.99 -2.35 5.45
C LEU A 175 -0.19 -3.15 4.94
N GLY A 176 -1.39 -2.58 5.09
CA GLY A 176 -2.61 -3.07 4.46
C GLY A 176 -3.38 -1.92 3.84
N PHE A 177 -3.43 -1.92 2.51
CA PHE A 177 -4.13 -0.92 1.73
C PHE A 177 -5.55 -1.38 1.37
N LYS A 178 -6.52 -0.48 1.55
CA LYS A 178 -7.85 -0.59 0.96
C LYS A 178 -8.10 0.68 0.14
N PHE A 179 -8.43 0.51 -1.13
CA PHE A 179 -8.75 1.61 -2.03
C PHE A 179 -10.26 1.58 -2.34
N TYR A 180 -10.90 2.74 -2.36
CA TYR A 180 -12.37 2.81 -2.52
C TYR A 180 -12.81 3.11 -3.96
N ASN A 181 -12.05 3.92 -4.70
CA ASN A 181 -12.43 4.39 -6.03
C ASN A 181 -11.22 4.43 -6.97
N MET A 182 -10.65 3.27 -7.29
CA MET A 182 -9.55 3.19 -8.26
C MET A 182 -10.06 3.26 -9.70
N SER A 183 -9.35 4.00 -10.53
CA SER A 183 -9.59 4.01 -11.97
C SER A 183 -9.00 2.79 -12.66
N ASN A 184 -9.46 2.52 -13.89
CA ASN A 184 -8.90 1.46 -14.73
C ASN A 184 -7.47 1.79 -15.22
N ASN A 185 -6.99 3.02 -15.01
CA ASN A 185 -5.66 3.46 -15.41
C ASN A 185 -4.60 3.22 -14.33
N VAL A 186 -5.00 2.81 -13.11
CA VAL A 186 -4.09 2.61 -11.96
C VAL A 186 -2.86 1.77 -12.32
N ASP A 187 -1.69 2.17 -11.84
CA ASP A 187 -0.42 1.48 -12.10
C ASP A 187 0.48 1.54 -10.85
N GLY A 188 1.71 1.06 -10.95
CA GLY A 188 2.62 0.87 -9.81
C GLY A 188 2.80 -0.61 -9.49
N ILE A 189 3.72 -0.92 -8.57
CA ILE A 189 4.06 -2.31 -8.19
C ILE A 189 2.80 -3.08 -7.78
N LEU A 190 2.07 -2.51 -6.82
CA LEU A 190 0.80 -3.04 -6.32
C LEU A 190 -0.37 -2.56 -7.18
N GLY A 191 -0.38 -1.28 -7.56
CA GLY A 191 -1.53 -0.66 -8.24
C GLY A 191 -1.93 -1.36 -9.53
N GLN A 192 -0.98 -1.79 -10.36
CA GLN A 192 -1.28 -2.46 -11.62
C GLN A 192 -2.11 -3.75 -11.46
N THR A 193 -2.05 -4.39 -10.30
CA THR A 193 -2.79 -5.63 -10.00
C THR A 193 -4.28 -5.41 -9.78
N TYR A 194 -4.70 -4.16 -9.60
CA TYR A 194 -6.12 -3.79 -9.47
C TYR A 194 -6.77 -3.45 -10.82
N ARG A 195 -6.00 -3.39 -11.92
CA ARG A 195 -6.58 -3.09 -13.23
C ARG A 195 -7.40 -4.26 -13.76
N PRO A 196 -8.57 -3.99 -14.38
CA PRO A 196 -9.30 -5.00 -15.13
C PRO A 196 -8.42 -5.65 -16.21
N GLY A 197 -8.45 -6.99 -16.28
CA GLY A 197 -7.67 -7.74 -17.26
C GLY A 197 -6.15 -7.73 -17.02
N TYR A 198 -5.67 -7.30 -15.84
CA TYR A 198 -4.28 -7.48 -15.48
C TYR A 198 -3.89 -8.96 -15.50
N VAL A 199 -2.78 -9.25 -16.19
CA VAL A 199 -2.16 -10.58 -16.19
C VAL A 199 -0.83 -10.46 -15.48
N SER A 200 -0.66 -11.24 -14.42
CA SER A 200 0.57 -11.21 -13.63
C SER A 200 1.79 -11.54 -14.48
N LYS A 201 2.78 -10.65 -14.44
CA LYS A 201 4.11 -10.88 -15.04
C LYS A 201 5.03 -11.67 -14.12
N ALA A 202 4.65 -11.88 -12.86
CA ALA A 202 5.36 -12.77 -11.98
C ALA A 202 5.16 -14.22 -12.44
N LYS A 203 6.18 -15.06 -12.29
CA LYS A 203 6.12 -16.45 -12.77
C LYS A 203 5.10 -17.25 -11.95
N VAL A 204 3.87 -17.37 -12.48
CA VAL A 204 2.77 -18.13 -11.88
C VAL A 204 3.22 -19.58 -11.68
N GLY A 205 3.08 -20.10 -10.45
CA GLY A 205 3.52 -21.45 -10.06
C GLY A 205 4.93 -21.54 -9.45
N ALA A 206 5.69 -20.44 -9.41
CA ALA A 206 6.89 -20.38 -8.57
C ALA A 206 6.51 -20.26 -7.08
N VAL A 207 7.33 -20.84 -6.19
CA VAL A 207 7.13 -20.73 -4.73
C VAL A 207 7.24 -19.27 -4.26
N MET A 208 8.09 -18.48 -4.91
CA MET A 208 8.21 -17.04 -4.67
C MET A 208 8.18 -16.29 -6.02
N PRO A 209 6.98 -15.93 -6.53
CA PRO A 209 6.86 -15.19 -7.77
C PRO A 209 7.42 -13.78 -7.59
N VAL A 210 8.50 -13.44 -8.29
CA VAL A 210 9.10 -12.10 -8.21
C VAL A 210 8.61 -11.22 -9.35
N MET A 211 8.15 -10.02 -9.01
CA MET A 211 7.78 -8.98 -9.97
C MET A 211 9.03 -8.21 -10.42
N GLY A 212 9.33 -8.28 -11.71
CA GLY A 212 10.44 -7.53 -12.32
C GLY A 212 10.08 -6.09 -12.69
N GLY A 213 10.98 -5.43 -13.44
CA GLY A 213 10.73 -4.09 -13.96
C GLY A 213 11.00 -2.94 -12.99
N MET A 214 11.92 -3.13 -12.04
CA MET A 214 12.30 -2.14 -11.02
C MET A 214 12.47 -0.71 -11.55
N HIS A 215 13.11 -0.53 -12.72
CA HIS A 215 13.30 0.79 -13.34
C HIS A 215 11.98 1.53 -13.65
N LYS A 216 10.88 0.81 -13.92
CA LYS A 216 9.57 1.39 -14.17
C LYS A 216 9.01 2.09 -12.92
N PHE A 217 9.33 1.55 -11.75
CA PHE A 217 8.73 1.97 -10.49
C PHE A 217 9.65 2.87 -9.67
N LEU A 218 10.91 3.04 -10.07
CA LEU A 218 11.86 3.92 -9.39
C LEU A 218 11.33 5.37 -9.42
N SER A 219 11.37 6.02 -8.26
CA SER A 219 11.02 7.43 -8.10
C SER A 219 12.17 8.18 -7.44
N SER A 220 12.34 9.46 -7.79
CA SER A 220 13.41 10.30 -7.22
C SER A 220 13.24 10.59 -5.73
N GLY A 221 12.04 10.42 -5.17
CA GLY A 221 11.77 10.76 -3.79
C GLY A 221 10.45 10.20 -3.26
N LEU A 222 10.30 10.22 -1.94
CA LEU A 222 9.13 9.67 -1.26
C LEU A 222 7.81 10.36 -1.62
N PHE A 223 7.85 11.64 -2.01
CA PHE A 223 6.68 12.41 -2.46
C PHE A 223 6.76 12.83 -3.93
N ALA A 224 7.75 12.31 -4.68
CA ALA A 224 7.84 12.59 -6.10
C ALA A 224 6.83 11.73 -6.87
N THR A 225 6.30 12.25 -7.97
CA THR A 225 5.29 11.56 -8.80
C THR A 225 5.83 11.28 -10.20
N ASP A 226 7.13 10.99 -10.28
CA ASP A 226 7.96 11.02 -11.50
C ASP A 226 8.36 9.64 -12.03
N CYS A 227 7.92 8.56 -11.37
CA CYS A 227 8.19 7.22 -11.85
C CYS A 227 7.52 6.98 -13.21
N ALA A 228 8.04 6.05 -14.02
CA ALA A 228 7.48 5.74 -15.33
C ALA A 228 6.07 5.11 -15.24
N ALA A 229 5.70 4.57 -14.07
CA ALA A 229 4.35 4.08 -13.79
C ALA A 229 3.36 5.20 -13.40
N SER A 230 3.79 6.45 -13.25
CA SER A 230 2.96 7.51 -12.70
C SER A 230 1.72 7.80 -13.56
N ARG A 231 0.59 7.87 -12.88
CA ARG A 231 -0.74 8.25 -13.39
C ARG A 231 -1.29 9.48 -12.69
N PHE A 232 -0.55 10.00 -11.72
CA PHE A 232 -1.01 11.10 -10.88
C PHE A 232 -1.21 12.38 -11.70
N GLY A 233 -2.37 13.02 -11.51
CA GLY A 233 -2.73 14.24 -12.23
C GLY A 233 -2.96 14.03 -13.73
N GLN A 234 -2.88 12.79 -14.25
CA GLN A 234 -3.40 12.50 -15.57
C GLN A 234 -4.91 12.60 -15.45
N LEU A 235 -5.50 13.57 -16.16
CA LEU A 235 -6.91 13.44 -16.50
C LEU A 235 -6.99 12.08 -17.21
N GLY A 236 -7.78 11.15 -16.65
CA GLY A 236 -8.16 9.96 -17.41
C GLY A 236 -8.64 10.40 -18.79
N PRO A 237 -8.67 9.52 -19.81
CA PRO A 237 -9.38 9.88 -21.01
C PRO A 237 -10.74 10.38 -20.54
N SER A 238 -11.00 11.68 -20.76
CA SER A 238 -12.35 12.19 -20.68
C SER A 238 -13.12 11.13 -21.44
N GLU A 239 -14.16 10.55 -20.85
CA GLU A 239 -15.23 10.10 -21.70
C GLU A 239 -15.59 11.37 -22.47
N THR A 240 -14.99 11.52 -23.65
CA THR A 240 -15.50 12.38 -24.68
C THR A 240 -16.87 11.78 -24.84
N ILE A 241 -17.86 12.44 -24.24
CA ILE A 241 -19.24 12.32 -24.64
C ILE A 241 -19.22 12.80 -26.09
N ASN A 242 -18.83 11.89 -26.99
CA ASN A 242 -19.17 11.97 -28.38
C ASN A 242 -20.69 11.84 -28.36
N ASN A 243 -21.35 12.99 -28.38
CA ASN A 243 -22.80 13.16 -28.50
C ASN A 243 -23.38 12.59 -29.81
N ASN A 244 -22.72 11.61 -30.43
CA ASN A 244 -23.10 10.98 -31.68
C ASN A 244 -23.18 9.44 -31.60
N ASN A 245 -23.25 8.85 -30.41
CA ASN A 245 -23.72 7.46 -30.26
C ASN A 245 -24.51 7.31 -28.96
N VAL A 246 -25.81 7.58 -29.04
CA VAL A 246 -26.78 7.07 -28.07
C VAL A 246 -26.91 5.56 -28.31
N ASN A 247 -25.94 4.78 -27.83
CA ASN A 247 -26.20 3.40 -27.49
C ASN A 247 -26.56 3.40 -26.01
N MET A 248 -27.87 3.58 -25.78
CA MET A 248 -28.52 3.27 -24.52
C MET A 248 -28.09 1.86 -24.13
N HIS A 249 -27.25 1.73 -23.09
CA HIS A 249 -27.06 0.44 -22.45
C HIS A 249 -28.46 -0.03 -22.06
N ALA A 250 -28.96 -1.07 -22.75
CA ALA A 250 -30.27 -1.64 -22.46
C ALA A 250 -30.31 -1.99 -20.97
N SER A 251 -31.12 -1.25 -20.22
CA SER A 251 -31.34 -1.50 -18.82
C SER A 251 -31.98 -2.88 -18.70
N MET A 252 -31.26 -3.84 -18.14
CA MET A 252 -31.75 -5.18 -17.91
C MET A 252 -32.89 -5.09 -16.90
N GLN A 253 -34.14 -5.28 -17.34
CA GLN A 253 -35.30 -5.26 -16.46
C GLN A 253 -35.48 -6.66 -15.87
N CYS A 254 -35.29 -6.75 -14.56
CA CYS A 254 -35.53 -7.97 -13.80
C CYS A 254 -36.90 -7.85 -13.13
N THR A 255 -37.77 -8.82 -13.38
CA THR A 255 -39.07 -8.93 -12.70
C THR A 255 -39.06 -10.12 -11.75
N ASN A 256 -39.57 -9.90 -10.55
CA ASN A 256 -39.66 -10.94 -9.52
C ASN A 256 -41.06 -11.56 -9.59
N MET A 257 -41.15 -12.80 -10.09
CA MET A 257 -42.42 -13.54 -10.12
C MET A 257 -42.57 -14.40 -8.86
N PRO A 258 -43.70 -14.32 -8.13
CA PRO A 258 -43.92 -15.16 -6.95
C PRO A 258 -43.88 -16.65 -7.33
N GLY A 259 -42.96 -17.39 -6.72
CA GLY A 259 -42.84 -18.84 -6.87
C GLY A 259 -41.92 -19.36 -7.98
N ALA A 260 -41.34 -18.49 -8.83
CA ALA A 260 -40.49 -18.91 -9.96
C ALA A 260 -39.08 -18.30 -9.99
N GLY A 261 -38.72 -17.45 -9.02
CA GLY A 261 -37.41 -16.80 -8.97
C GLY A 261 -37.25 -15.65 -9.97
N MET A 262 -36.14 -14.93 -9.87
CA MET A 262 -35.89 -13.70 -10.62
C MET A 262 -35.50 -14.01 -12.07
N VAL A 263 -36.23 -13.43 -13.02
CA VAL A 263 -35.92 -13.54 -14.45
C VAL A 263 -35.52 -12.18 -14.99
N CYS A 264 -34.31 -12.09 -15.54
CA CYS A 264 -33.79 -10.89 -16.17
C CYS A 264 -33.71 -11.11 -17.69
N ARG A 265 -34.21 -10.15 -18.48
CA ARG A 265 -34.05 -10.13 -19.94
C ARG A 265 -33.32 -8.87 -20.37
N LYS A 266 -32.52 -9.02 -21.43
CA LYS A 266 -31.89 -7.88 -22.13
C LYS A 266 -32.94 -7.07 -22.88
#